data_AF-A0A4U6UWZ7-F1
#
_entry.id   AF-A0A4U6UWZ7-F1
#
_cell.length_a   1.000
_cell.length_b   1.000
_cell.length_c   1.000
_cell.angle_alpha   90.00
_cell.angle_beta   90.00
_cell.angle_gamma   90.00
#
_symmetry.space_group_name_H-M   'P 1'
#
loop_
_entity.id
_entity.type
_entity.pdbx_description
1 polymer ?
#
loop_
_entity_poly.entity_id
_entity_poly.type
_entity_poly.pdbx_seq_one_letter_code
_entity_poly.pdbx_strand_id
1 'polypeptide(L)'
;MPSPAVRVASRRPHERIPLTYWDLALLPADYLQYGLLFAPPPISTADLVDHLQAALADALAVYYPVAGRLSTDQHRDGKGDVVGCSVSVDCAGQGVEILHAVADGVAVADVAPPDADVPAVVRSFFPLDGSINYEGHELPLFVVQVTDLADGVFVGFAYNHALSDGAALWDFVNAWARIARVRLAPLPRRPRFERWSPDGDSAAPVVLPLRYLAFLLTKTQSPPPELRERMLHFSAESLIALKERARQELVAAGDEAGAAAVTTFQALSSLLWRCVARAQRLRPEQETACRFAIDNRGRLRPPLSTGYFGNSVYAISAEAVGAADLQSRGHG
;
A
#
# COMPACT_ATOMS: atom_id res chain seq x y z
N MET A 1 13.03 21.56 -15.35
CA MET A 1 12.61 20.70 -16.48
C MET A 1 12.11 19.39 -15.90
N PRO A 2 11.05 18.76 -16.42
CA PRO A 2 10.63 17.46 -15.94
C PRO A 2 11.77 16.45 -16.11
N SER A 3 12.10 15.69 -15.06
CA SER A 3 13.07 14.60 -15.15
C SER A 3 12.59 13.58 -16.19
N PRO A 4 13.48 13.02 -17.03
CA PRO A 4 13.08 12.00 -17.99
C PRO A 4 12.51 10.78 -17.25
N ALA A 5 11.43 10.19 -17.79
CA ALA A 5 10.86 8.97 -17.24
C ALA A 5 11.89 7.82 -17.24
N VAL A 6 12.01 7.11 -16.12
CA VAL A 6 12.82 5.90 -15.99
C VAL A 6 12.07 4.76 -16.67
N ARG A 7 12.68 4.18 -17.69
CA ARG A 7 12.08 3.12 -18.51
C ARG A 7 12.78 1.79 -18.28
N VAL A 8 12.10 0.71 -18.66
CA VAL A 8 12.68 -0.64 -18.67
C VAL A 8 13.89 -0.65 -19.62
N ALA A 9 15.05 -1.08 -19.12
CA ALA A 9 16.31 -1.04 -19.88
C ALA A 9 16.33 -1.95 -21.13
N SER A 10 15.47 -2.98 -21.17
CA SER A 10 15.41 -3.98 -22.26
C SER A 10 14.07 -3.94 -22.99
N ARG A 11 14.09 -4.01 -24.33
CA ARG A 11 12.87 -4.19 -25.15
C ARG A 11 12.22 -5.54 -24.81
N ARG A 12 10.94 -5.52 -24.41
CA ARG A 12 10.14 -6.72 -24.12
C ARG A 12 9.03 -6.91 -25.14
N PRO A 13 8.52 -8.14 -25.32
CA PRO A 13 7.21 -8.33 -25.92
C PRO A 13 6.17 -7.51 -25.16
N HIS A 14 5.24 -6.92 -25.91
CA HIS A 14 4.10 -6.24 -25.33
C HIS A 14 3.21 -7.27 -24.61
N GLU A 15 2.83 -6.97 -23.37
CA GLU A 15 2.02 -7.85 -22.52
C GLU A 15 0.94 -7.03 -21.82
N ARG A 16 -0.26 -7.61 -21.69
CA ARG A 16 -1.34 -7.06 -20.87
C ARG A 16 -1.67 -8.04 -19.76
N ILE A 17 -1.59 -7.59 -18.53
CA ILE A 17 -1.87 -8.40 -17.35
C ILE A 17 -3.27 -8.05 -16.86
N PRO A 18 -4.27 -8.94 -16.90
CA PRO A 18 -5.61 -8.63 -16.43
C PRO A 18 -5.60 -8.27 -14.93
N LEU A 19 -6.56 -7.46 -14.48
CA LEU A 19 -6.80 -7.24 -13.06
C LEU A 19 -7.76 -8.30 -12.51
N THR A 20 -7.48 -8.79 -11.30
CA THR A 20 -8.37 -9.70 -10.55
C THR A 20 -9.48 -8.92 -9.86
N TYR A 21 -10.46 -9.63 -9.26
CA TYR A 21 -11.47 -9.00 -8.41
C TYR A 21 -10.88 -8.18 -7.25
N TRP A 22 -9.79 -8.65 -6.65
CA TRP A 22 -9.11 -7.91 -5.57
C TRP A 22 -8.45 -6.64 -6.08
N ASP A 23 -7.84 -6.67 -7.27
CA ASP A 23 -7.21 -5.51 -7.89
C ASP A 23 -8.27 -4.47 -8.31
N LEU A 24 -9.37 -4.92 -8.93
CA LEU A 24 -10.47 -4.07 -9.40
C LEU A 24 -11.17 -3.33 -8.25
N ALA A 25 -11.29 -3.97 -7.08
CA ALA A 25 -11.89 -3.36 -5.89
C ALA A 25 -11.10 -2.14 -5.38
N LEU A 26 -9.83 -1.99 -5.80
CA LEU A 26 -8.96 -0.90 -5.38
C LEU A 26 -8.92 0.27 -6.35
N LEU A 27 -9.53 0.16 -7.54
CA LEU A 27 -9.60 1.27 -8.50
C LEU A 27 -10.14 2.61 -7.93
N PRO A 28 -11.16 2.63 -7.04
CA PRO A 28 -11.62 3.89 -6.44
C PRO A 28 -10.78 4.35 -5.25
N ALA A 29 -9.85 3.55 -4.74
CA ALA A 29 -9.01 3.93 -3.61
C ALA A 29 -7.91 4.89 -4.05
N ASP A 30 -7.40 5.68 -3.11
CA ASP A 30 -6.24 6.54 -3.33
C ASP A 30 -4.98 5.70 -3.63
N TYR A 31 -4.01 6.33 -4.29
CA TYR A 31 -2.66 5.80 -4.37
C TYR A 31 -2.09 5.63 -2.97
N LEU A 32 -1.37 4.53 -2.74
CA LEU A 32 -0.63 4.34 -1.49
C LEU A 32 0.56 5.31 -1.44
N GLN A 33 0.77 5.93 -0.29
CA GLN A 33 1.93 6.78 -0.03
C GLN A 33 2.81 6.16 1.07
N TYR A 34 4.12 6.08 0.81
CA TYR A 34 5.09 5.61 1.79
C TYR A 34 6.32 6.50 1.80
N GLY A 35 6.76 6.87 2.99
CA GLY A 35 7.88 7.78 3.22
C GLY A 35 8.99 7.09 4.00
N LEU A 36 10.23 7.29 3.55
CA LEU A 36 11.42 6.78 4.20
C LEU A 36 12.36 7.95 4.53
N LEU A 37 12.75 8.05 5.80
CA LEU A 37 13.69 9.05 6.28
C LEU A 37 15.11 8.46 6.37
N PHE A 38 16.07 9.17 5.79
CA PHE A 38 17.48 8.81 5.80
C PHE A 38 18.34 9.96 6.33
N ALA A 39 19.44 9.60 6.99
CA ALA A 39 20.52 10.54 7.28
C ALA A 39 21.14 11.08 5.97
N PRO A 40 21.90 12.18 6.02
CA PRO A 40 22.52 12.76 4.84
C PRO A 40 23.40 11.73 4.11
N PRO A 41 23.22 11.54 2.80
CA PRO A 41 24.06 10.64 2.03
C PRO A 41 25.50 11.17 1.94
N PRO A 42 26.50 10.29 1.72
CA PRO A 42 27.90 10.70 1.53
C PRO A 42 28.18 11.32 0.14
N ILE A 43 27.15 11.49 -0.69
CA ILE A 43 27.19 12.00 -2.06
C ILE A 43 26.19 13.14 -2.20
N SER A 44 26.26 13.92 -3.28
CA SER A 44 25.24 14.95 -3.53
C SER A 44 23.88 14.30 -3.78
N THR A 45 22.79 15.01 -3.50
CA THR A 45 21.45 14.50 -3.78
C THR A 45 21.19 14.29 -5.26
N ALA A 46 21.82 15.11 -6.13
CA ALA A 46 21.77 14.88 -7.57
C ALA A 46 22.37 13.52 -7.95
N ASP A 47 23.57 13.20 -7.43
CA ASP A 47 24.20 11.88 -7.66
C ASP A 47 23.38 10.74 -7.05
N LEU A 48 22.73 10.98 -5.90
CA LEU A 48 21.82 10.01 -5.30
C LEU A 48 20.62 9.73 -6.20
N VAL A 49 19.99 10.78 -6.75
CA VAL A 49 18.85 10.65 -7.66
C VAL A 49 19.25 9.87 -8.91
N ASP A 50 20.39 10.20 -9.54
CA ASP A 50 20.90 9.49 -10.72
C ASP A 50 21.19 8.01 -10.41
N HIS A 51 21.76 7.73 -9.24
CA HIS A 51 22.02 6.36 -8.80
C HIS A 51 20.73 5.58 -8.54
N LEU A 52 19.73 6.21 -7.91
CA LEU A 52 18.41 5.62 -7.67
C LEU A 52 17.66 5.37 -8.98
N GLN A 53 17.75 6.28 -9.95
CA GLN A 53 17.22 6.12 -11.31
C GLN A 53 17.80 4.88 -12.01
N ALA A 54 19.13 4.75 -12.01
CA ALA A 54 19.81 3.62 -12.65
C ALA A 54 19.38 2.29 -12.00
N ALA A 55 19.39 2.22 -10.67
CA ALA A 55 18.96 1.03 -9.95
C ALA A 55 17.47 0.70 -10.17
N LEU A 56 16.62 1.71 -10.35
CA LEU A 56 15.20 1.53 -10.64
C LEU A 56 15.00 0.97 -12.04
N ALA A 57 15.73 1.45 -13.05
CA ALA A 57 15.69 0.91 -14.41
C ALA A 57 16.02 -0.60 -14.44
N ASP A 58 17.02 -1.02 -13.66
CA ASP A 58 17.39 -2.43 -13.50
C ASP A 58 16.31 -3.23 -12.74
N ALA A 59 15.72 -2.65 -11.69
CA ALA A 59 14.62 -3.29 -10.96
C ALA A 59 13.39 -3.49 -11.86
N LEU A 60 13.08 -2.53 -12.73
CA LEU A 60 11.99 -2.60 -13.70
C LEU A 60 12.24 -3.63 -14.80
N ALA A 61 13.49 -4.04 -15.05
CA ALA A 61 13.78 -5.21 -15.88
C ALA A 61 13.35 -6.54 -15.22
N VAL A 62 12.91 -6.53 -13.96
CA VAL A 62 12.27 -7.70 -13.34
C VAL A 62 10.82 -7.41 -12.97
N TYR A 63 10.54 -6.20 -12.50
CA TYR A 63 9.21 -5.72 -12.11
C TYR A 63 8.58 -4.81 -13.16
N TYR A 64 8.61 -5.24 -14.42
CA TYR A 64 8.18 -4.45 -15.57
C TYR A 64 6.73 -3.93 -15.50
N PRO A 65 5.74 -4.59 -14.85
CA PRO A 65 4.38 -4.04 -14.76
C PRO A 65 4.30 -2.73 -13.98
N VAL A 66 5.27 -2.46 -13.10
CA VAL A 66 5.37 -1.19 -12.36
C VAL A 66 5.55 0.02 -13.30
N ALA A 67 6.17 -0.20 -14.47
CA ALA A 67 6.34 0.82 -15.50
C ALA A 67 5.18 0.88 -16.52
N GLY A 68 4.10 0.14 -16.29
CA GLY A 68 2.92 0.10 -17.15
C GLY A 68 1.95 1.26 -16.93
N ARG A 69 0.77 1.14 -17.55
CA ARG A 69 -0.43 1.94 -17.29
C ARG A 69 -1.65 1.04 -17.21
N LEU A 70 -2.74 1.52 -16.63
CA LEU A 70 -4.02 0.81 -16.73
C LEU A 70 -4.61 0.98 -18.13
N SER A 71 -5.30 -0.05 -18.60
CA SER A 71 -6.05 -0.04 -19.85
C SER A 71 -7.39 -0.70 -19.64
N THR A 72 -8.45 -0.10 -20.18
CA THR A 72 -9.82 -0.65 -20.14
C THR A 72 -10.22 -1.13 -21.53
N ASP A 73 -10.60 -2.40 -21.63
CA ASP A 73 -11.22 -2.97 -22.83
C ASP A 73 -12.75 -3.06 -22.64
N GLN A 74 -13.51 -2.64 -23.64
CA GLN A 74 -14.97 -2.80 -23.69
C GLN A 74 -15.35 -4.10 -24.37
N HIS A 75 -16.24 -4.86 -23.74
CA HIS A 75 -16.80 -6.10 -24.25
C HIS A 75 -18.18 -5.83 -24.83
N ARG A 76 -18.45 -6.37 -26.02
CA ARG A 76 -19.69 -6.14 -26.78
C ARG A 76 -20.43 -7.44 -27.06
N ASP A 77 -21.75 -7.39 -27.08
CA ASP A 77 -22.58 -8.52 -27.51
C ASP A 77 -22.66 -8.65 -29.05
N GLY A 78 -23.42 -9.65 -29.53
CA GLY A 78 -23.64 -9.88 -30.95
C GLY A 78 -24.41 -8.77 -31.68
N LYS A 79 -24.98 -7.79 -30.96
CA LYS A 79 -25.64 -6.60 -31.51
C LYS A 79 -24.71 -5.38 -31.51
N GLY A 80 -23.52 -5.50 -30.92
CA GLY A 80 -22.53 -4.43 -30.79
C GLY A 80 -22.72 -3.56 -29.54
N ASP A 81 -23.67 -3.90 -28.66
CA ASP A 81 -23.90 -3.17 -27.42
C ASP A 81 -22.80 -3.48 -26.40
N VAL A 82 -22.27 -2.46 -25.70
CA VAL A 82 -21.32 -2.66 -24.61
C VAL A 82 -22.02 -3.37 -23.46
N VAL A 83 -21.55 -4.56 -23.12
CA VAL A 83 -22.08 -5.42 -22.04
C VAL A 83 -21.17 -5.47 -20.82
N GLY A 84 -19.92 -5.03 -20.95
CA GLY A 84 -19.01 -4.96 -19.82
C GLY A 84 -17.66 -4.35 -20.14
N CYS A 85 -16.84 -4.21 -19.11
CA CYS A 85 -15.47 -3.70 -19.20
C CYS A 85 -14.52 -4.63 -18.44
N SER A 86 -13.32 -4.82 -18.96
CA SER A 86 -12.20 -5.41 -18.20
C SER A 86 -11.06 -4.41 -18.11
N VAL A 87 -10.33 -4.42 -16.99
CA VAL A 87 -9.14 -3.59 -16.79
C VAL A 87 -7.91 -4.49 -16.75
N SER A 88 -6.83 -4.03 -17.36
CA SER A 88 -5.52 -4.68 -17.37
C SER A 88 -4.41 -3.67 -17.14
N VAL A 89 -3.23 -4.16 -16.74
CA VAL A 89 -1.99 -3.41 -16.77
C VAL A 89 -1.36 -3.59 -18.15
N ASP A 90 -1.32 -2.50 -18.91
CA ASP A 90 -0.64 -2.41 -20.18
C ASP A 90 0.86 -2.20 -19.99
N CYS A 91 1.64 -3.26 -20.21
CA CYS A 91 3.08 -3.28 -19.96
C CYS A 91 3.88 -2.83 -21.20
N ALA A 92 3.60 -1.63 -21.71
CA ALA A 92 4.25 -1.07 -22.90
C ALA A 92 5.53 -0.26 -22.58
N GLY A 93 5.98 -0.23 -21.32
CA GLY A 93 7.20 0.47 -20.91
C GLY A 93 7.07 2.00 -20.94
N GLN A 94 5.88 2.50 -20.57
CA GLN A 94 5.56 3.92 -20.44
C GLN A 94 6.50 4.60 -19.43
N GLY A 95 6.94 3.87 -18.41
CA GLY A 95 7.97 4.29 -17.46
C GLY A 95 7.40 4.76 -16.13
N VAL A 96 8.32 4.98 -15.19
CA VAL A 96 8.10 5.57 -13.87
C VAL A 96 8.83 6.90 -13.77
N GLU A 97 8.45 7.73 -12.80
CA GLU A 97 9.09 9.03 -12.59
C GLU A 97 9.80 9.07 -11.23
N ILE A 98 10.94 9.76 -11.20
CA ILE A 98 11.58 10.16 -9.95
C ILE A 98 11.83 11.66 -9.97
N LEU A 99 11.28 12.30 -8.96
CA LEU A 99 11.31 13.74 -8.76
C LEU A 99 12.37 14.07 -7.72
N HIS A 100 12.99 15.24 -7.87
CA HIS A 100 13.85 15.82 -6.86
C HIS A 100 13.23 17.12 -6.37
N ALA A 101 13.16 17.27 -5.05
CA ALA A 101 12.62 18.43 -4.37
C ALA A 101 13.54 18.86 -3.23
N VAL A 102 13.37 20.09 -2.75
CA VAL A 102 14.10 20.62 -1.60
C VAL A 102 13.09 21.22 -0.63
N ALA A 103 13.13 20.79 0.63
CA ALA A 103 12.36 21.37 1.71
C ALA A 103 13.29 22.24 2.57
N ASP A 104 13.48 23.49 2.13
CA ASP A 104 14.41 24.41 2.79
C ASP A 104 14.02 24.67 4.25
N GLY A 105 15.00 24.55 5.15
CA GLY A 105 14.81 24.73 6.59
C GLY A 105 14.04 23.63 7.32
N VAL A 106 13.62 22.55 6.64
CA VAL A 106 12.94 21.40 7.29
C VAL A 106 13.96 20.34 7.67
N ALA A 107 14.04 19.97 8.95
CA ALA A 107 14.88 18.88 9.44
C ALA A 107 14.11 17.55 9.55
N VAL A 108 14.83 16.43 9.68
CA VAL A 108 14.27 15.09 9.89
C VAL A 108 13.34 15.06 11.10
N ALA A 109 13.69 15.76 12.18
CA ALA A 109 12.89 15.84 13.39
C ALA A 109 11.53 16.54 13.17
N ASP A 110 11.43 17.41 12.16
CA ASP A 110 10.19 18.10 11.81
C ASP A 110 9.24 17.20 11.01
N VAL A 111 9.75 16.17 10.33
CA VAL A 111 8.93 15.26 9.51
C VAL A 111 8.18 14.24 10.36
N ALA A 112 8.83 13.75 11.42
CA ALA A 112 8.27 12.77 12.34
C ALA A 112 8.49 13.21 13.79
N PRO A 113 7.85 14.32 14.21
CA PRO A 113 8.07 14.86 15.55
C PRO A 113 7.53 13.89 16.61
N PRO A 114 8.28 13.64 17.69
CA PRO A 114 7.79 12.83 18.79
C PRO A 114 6.60 13.54 19.43
N ASP A 115 5.52 12.79 19.66
CA ASP A 115 4.36 13.27 20.42
C ASP A 115 3.68 14.55 19.91
N ALA A 116 3.82 14.84 18.61
CA ALA A 116 3.07 15.89 17.92
C ALA A 116 2.39 15.34 16.66
N ASP A 117 1.56 16.16 16.03
CA ASP A 117 1.00 15.79 14.74
C ASP A 117 2.08 15.87 13.67
N VAL A 118 1.93 15.02 12.65
CA VAL A 118 2.71 15.09 11.43
C VAL A 118 2.41 16.43 10.76
N PRO A 119 3.43 17.30 10.53
CA PRO A 119 3.17 18.60 9.94
C PRO A 119 2.63 18.51 8.52
N ALA A 120 1.74 19.43 8.15
CA ALA A 120 1.09 19.43 6.85
C ALA A 120 2.08 19.50 5.67
N VAL A 121 3.28 20.06 5.87
CA VAL A 121 4.34 20.10 4.86
C VAL A 121 4.77 18.70 4.40
N VAL A 122 4.66 17.68 5.25
CA VAL A 122 5.04 16.30 4.91
C VAL A 122 4.18 15.75 3.77
N ARG A 123 2.93 16.22 3.62
CA ARG A 123 2.07 15.85 2.48
C ARG A 123 2.68 16.26 1.13
N SER A 124 3.43 17.37 1.10
CA SER A 124 4.14 17.82 -0.11
C SER A 124 5.36 16.96 -0.47
N PHE A 125 5.74 16.01 0.40
CA PHE A 125 6.85 15.10 0.14
C PHE A 125 6.44 13.85 -0.62
N PHE A 126 5.14 13.72 -0.94
CA PHE A 126 4.57 12.64 -1.72
C PHE A 126 4.09 13.14 -3.08
N PRO A 127 4.49 12.46 -4.18
CA PRO A 127 3.93 12.74 -5.49
C PRO A 127 2.48 12.24 -5.58
N LEU A 128 1.72 12.74 -6.56
CA LEU A 128 0.36 12.27 -6.89
C LEU A 128 -0.61 12.28 -5.69
N ASP A 129 -0.48 13.27 -4.80
CA ASP A 129 -1.37 13.39 -3.65
C ASP A 129 -2.84 13.56 -4.06
N GLY A 130 -3.72 12.79 -3.43
CA GLY A 130 -5.14 12.71 -3.76
C GLY A 130 -5.48 12.07 -5.11
N SER A 131 -4.53 11.46 -5.82
CA SER A 131 -4.83 10.65 -7.01
C SER A 131 -5.44 9.30 -6.63
N ILE A 132 -6.45 8.88 -7.38
CA ILE A 132 -7.07 7.55 -7.21
C ILE A 132 -6.49 6.54 -8.20
N ASN A 133 -6.50 5.27 -7.84
CA ASN A 133 -5.90 4.19 -8.63
C ASN A 133 -6.45 4.12 -10.07
N TYR A 134 -7.71 4.47 -10.31
CA TYR A 134 -8.27 4.52 -11.66
C TYR A 134 -7.55 5.54 -12.57
N GLU A 135 -6.97 6.61 -12.03
CA GLU A 135 -6.19 7.59 -12.81
C GLU A 135 -4.87 7.02 -13.36
N GLY A 136 -4.48 5.80 -12.95
CA GLY A 136 -3.34 5.06 -13.49
C GLY A 136 -3.45 4.69 -14.98
N HIS A 137 -4.57 5.01 -15.64
CA HIS A 137 -4.67 5.01 -17.10
C HIS A 137 -3.75 6.06 -17.74
N GLU A 138 -3.65 7.23 -17.10
CA GLU A 138 -2.84 8.36 -17.58
C GLU A 138 -1.59 8.54 -16.71
N LEU A 139 -1.74 8.38 -15.39
CA LEU A 139 -0.67 8.57 -14.41
C LEU A 139 0.23 7.33 -14.28
N PRO A 140 1.52 7.50 -13.93
CA PRO A 140 2.37 6.36 -13.59
C PRO A 140 1.79 5.51 -12.45
N LEU A 141 2.05 4.20 -12.48
CA LEU A 141 1.65 3.29 -11.40
C LEU A 141 2.59 3.37 -10.20
N PHE A 142 3.76 3.99 -10.37
CA PHE A 142 4.73 4.25 -9.31
C PHE A 142 5.49 5.54 -9.62
N VAL A 143 5.56 6.44 -8.64
CA VAL A 143 6.33 7.68 -8.70
C VAL A 143 7.10 7.84 -7.41
N VAL A 144 8.37 8.25 -7.50
CA VAL A 144 9.25 8.51 -6.36
C VAL A 144 9.53 10.01 -6.30
N GLN A 145 9.62 10.56 -5.10
CA GLN A 145 10.16 11.88 -4.83
C GLN A 145 11.28 11.77 -3.81
N VAL A 146 12.46 12.28 -4.17
CA VAL A 146 13.60 12.46 -3.28
C VAL A 146 13.59 13.91 -2.84
N THR A 147 13.39 14.16 -1.55
CA THR A 147 13.30 15.51 -0.98
C THR A 147 14.48 15.75 -0.06
N ASP A 148 15.27 16.79 -0.35
CA ASP A 148 16.33 17.27 0.53
C ASP A 148 15.75 17.90 1.79
N LEU A 149 16.27 17.50 2.93
CA LEU A 149 16.03 18.12 4.23
C LEU A 149 17.33 18.78 4.72
N ALA A 150 17.24 19.66 5.71
CA ALA A 150 18.38 20.38 6.28
C ALA A 150 19.47 19.43 6.83
N ASP A 151 19.07 18.26 7.34
CA ASP A 151 19.92 17.27 7.98
C ASP A 151 19.60 15.83 7.53
N GLY A 152 19.03 15.65 6.34
CA GLY A 152 18.70 14.32 5.83
C GLY A 152 18.06 14.31 4.44
N VAL A 153 17.54 13.16 4.06
CA VAL A 153 16.79 12.97 2.81
C VAL A 153 15.51 12.19 3.11
N PHE A 154 14.41 12.67 2.57
CA PHE A 154 13.14 11.96 2.56
C PHE A 154 12.88 11.34 1.19
N VAL A 155 12.68 10.03 1.15
CA VAL A 155 12.27 9.31 -0.07
C VAL A 155 10.80 8.95 0.08
N GLY A 156 9.94 9.75 -0.54
CA GLY A 156 8.51 9.52 -0.65
C GLY A 156 8.17 8.81 -1.94
N PHE A 157 7.15 7.96 -1.95
CA PHE A 157 6.64 7.39 -3.18
C PHE A 157 5.15 7.16 -3.14
N ALA A 158 4.52 7.31 -4.31
CA ALA A 158 3.13 6.99 -4.57
C ALA A 158 3.04 5.71 -5.41
N TYR A 159 2.13 4.81 -5.05
CA TYR A 159 1.98 3.51 -5.68
C TYR A 159 0.51 3.18 -5.93
N ASN A 160 0.19 2.78 -7.16
CA ASN A 160 -1.15 2.41 -7.54
C ASN A 160 -1.52 1.05 -6.92
N HIS A 161 -2.43 1.05 -5.95
CA HIS A 161 -2.76 -0.15 -5.18
C HIS A 161 -3.47 -1.22 -6.02
N ALA A 162 -4.10 -0.86 -7.14
CA ALA A 162 -4.69 -1.84 -8.06
C ALA A 162 -3.62 -2.69 -8.78
N LEU A 163 -2.34 -2.29 -8.76
CA LEU A 163 -1.25 -3.08 -9.31
C LEU A 163 -0.93 -4.31 -8.45
N SER A 164 -0.78 -4.11 -7.13
CA SER A 164 -0.55 -5.17 -6.15
C SER A 164 -0.76 -4.72 -4.69
N ASP A 165 -0.72 -5.68 -3.75
CA ASP A 165 -0.79 -5.40 -2.32
C ASP A 165 0.54 -4.96 -1.70
N GLY A 166 0.49 -4.54 -0.43
CA GLY A 166 1.66 -4.06 0.31
C GLY A 166 2.80 -5.07 0.39
N ALA A 167 2.51 -6.37 0.47
CA ALA A 167 3.56 -7.40 0.51
C ALA A 167 4.34 -7.45 -0.81
N ALA A 168 3.63 -7.47 -1.94
CA ALA A 168 4.24 -7.44 -3.27
C ALA A 168 4.96 -6.10 -3.57
N LEU A 169 4.39 -4.97 -3.13
CA LEU A 169 5.05 -3.66 -3.19
C LEU A 169 6.40 -3.68 -2.45
N TRP A 170 6.43 -4.15 -1.19
CA TRP A 170 7.67 -4.18 -0.41
C TRP A 170 8.69 -5.18 -0.96
N ASP A 171 8.26 -6.28 -1.58
CA ASP A 171 9.17 -7.15 -2.35
C ASP A 171 9.90 -6.37 -3.46
N PHE A 172 9.16 -5.54 -4.21
CA PHE A 172 9.72 -4.68 -5.25
C PHE A 172 10.63 -3.58 -4.68
N VAL A 173 10.20 -2.84 -3.66
CA VAL A 173 11.00 -1.77 -3.04
C VAL A 173 12.29 -2.35 -2.45
N ASN A 174 12.23 -3.52 -1.80
CA ASN A 174 13.42 -4.21 -1.30
C ASN A 174 14.33 -4.73 -2.43
N ALA A 175 13.76 -5.13 -3.57
CA ALA A 175 14.51 -5.48 -4.76
C ALA A 175 15.29 -4.28 -5.31
N TRP A 176 14.62 -3.14 -5.49
CA TRP A 176 15.24 -1.89 -5.91
C TRP A 176 16.33 -1.43 -4.93
N ALA A 177 16.05 -1.39 -3.62
CA ALA A 177 17.03 -1.02 -2.60
C ALA A 177 18.25 -1.95 -2.54
N ARG A 178 18.10 -3.23 -2.92
CA ARG A 178 19.23 -4.18 -3.01
C ARG A 178 20.10 -3.87 -4.23
N ILE A 179 19.49 -3.64 -5.39
CA ILE A 179 20.19 -3.25 -6.62
C ILE A 179 20.94 -1.93 -6.40
N ALA A 180 20.31 -0.96 -5.73
CA ALA A 180 20.94 0.30 -5.37
C ALA A 180 22.15 0.12 -4.44
N ARG A 181 22.16 -0.88 -3.55
CA ARG A 181 23.32 -1.17 -2.69
C ARG A 181 24.44 -1.90 -3.41
N VAL A 182 24.08 -2.89 -4.23
CA VAL A 182 25.01 -3.79 -4.90
C VAL A 182 24.56 -3.87 -6.36
N ARG A 183 25.20 -3.08 -7.24
CA ARG A 183 24.79 -2.85 -8.65
C ARG A 183 24.46 -4.11 -9.46
N LEU A 184 24.79 -5.33 -9.00
CA LEU A 184 24.58 -6.59 -9.73
C LEU A 184 24.23 -7.80 -8.83
N ALA A 185 23.57 -7.61 -7.68
CA ALA A 185 23.13 -8.76 -6.88
C ALA A 185 21.92 -9.47 -7.55
N PRO A 186 21.95 -10.80 -7.75
CA PRO A 186 20.78 -11.52 -8.24
C PRO A 186 19.61 -11.32 -7.28
N LEU A 187 18.44 -11.00 -7.83
CA LEU A 187 17.23 -10.90 -7.02
C LEU A 187 16.91 -12.26 -6.42
N PRO A 188 16.71 -12.36 -5.09
CA PRO A 188 16.52 -13.63 -4.41
C PRO A 188 15.24 -14.34 -4.85
N ARG A 189 14.26 -13.58 -5.37
CA ARG A 189 13.00 -14.11 -5.86
C ARG A 189 12.53 -13.34 -7.08
N ARG A 190 12.06 -14.05 -8.10
CA ARG A 190 11.39 -13.45 -9.25
C ARG A 190 9.89 -13.26 -8.93
N PRO A 191 9.31 -12.10 -9.26
CA PRO A 191 7.87 -11.89 -9.17
C PRO A 191 7.14 -12.82 -10.15
N ARG A 192 5.94 -13.25 -9.76
CA ARG A 192 4.99 -13.96 -10.60
C ARG A 192 3.83 -13.03 -10.92
N PHE A 193 3.62 -12.80 -12.21
CA PHE A 193 2.59 -11.91 -12.72
C PHE A 193 1.32 -12.64 -13.15
N GLU A 194 1.36 -13.98 -13.18
CA GLU A 194 0.18 -14.81 -13.39
C GLU A 194 -0.87 -14.47 -12.33
N ARG A 195 -2.04 -13.98 -12.78
CA ARG A 195 -3.11 -13.59 -11.87
C ARG A 195 -3.81 -14.81 -11.28
N TRP A 196 -4.18 -14.71 -10.01
CA TRP A 196 -4.98 -15.76 -9.40
C TRP A 196 -6.42 -15.68 -9.89
N SER A 197 -7.03 -16.85 -10.15
CA SER A 197 -8.44 -16.98 -10.54
C SER A 197 -9.08 -18.12 -9.72
N PRO A 198 -10.32 -17.94 -9.23
CA PRO A 198 -11.03 -18.98 -8.50
C PRO A 198 -11.27 -20.23 -9.36
N ASP A 199 -11.46 -20.05 -10.67
CA ASP A 199 -11.77 -21.14 -11.61
C ASP A 199 -10.50 -21.83 -12.15
N GLY A 200 -9.31 -21.40 -11.72
CA GLY A 200 -8.02 -21.92 -12.18
C GLY A 200 -7.60 -21.40 -13.56
N ASP A 201 -8.50 -20.80 -14.34
CA ASP A 201 -8.19 -20.08 -15.57
C ASP A 201 -7.69 -18.66 -15.23
N SER A 202 -6.37 -18.52 -15.13
CA SER A 202 -5.67 -17.27 -14.82
C SER A 202 -5.58 -16.30 -16.01
N ALA A 203 -5.93 -16.76 -17.22
CA ALA A 203 -5.72 -15.98 -18.45
C ALA A 203 -6.93 -15.12 -18.82
N ALA A 204 -8.14 -15.53 -18.45
CA ALA A 204 -9.35 -14.78 -18.78
C ALA A 204 -9.49 -13.50 -17.92
N PRO A 205 -9.72 -12.33 -18.53
CA PRO A 205 -9.93 -11.10 -17.77
C PRO A 205 -11.27 -11.14 -17.04
N VAL A 206 -11.31 -10.55 -15.84
CA VAL A 206 -12.57 -10.28 -15.14
C VAL A 206 -13.35 -9.20 -15.90
N VAL A 207 -14.57 -9.53 -16.35
CA VAL A 207 -15.46 -8.59 -17.04
C VAL A 207 -16.50 -8.08 -16.05
N LEU A 208 -16.41 -6.79 -15.71
CA LEU A 208 -17.41 -6.10 -14.91
C LEU A 208 -18.62 -5.80 -15.79
N PRO A 209 -19.87 -6.04 -15.32
CA PRO A 209 -21.10 -5.77 -16.08
C PRO A 209 -21.44 -4.27 -16.07
N LEU A 210 -20.46 -3.43 -16.39
CA LEU A 210 -20.51 -1.97 -16.38
C LEU A 210 -20.12 -1.46 -17.76
N ARG A 211 -20.91 -0.52 -18.30
CA ARG A 211 -20.66 0.05 -19.64
C ARG A 211 -19.45 0.98 -19.68
N TYR A 212 -19.22 1.70 -18.57
CA TYR A 212 -18.13 2.65 -18.39
C TYR A 212 -17.71 2.66 -16.92
N LEU A 213 -16.40 2.78 -16.69
CA LEU A 213 -15.83 2.84 -15.33
C LEU A 213 -15.54 4.27 -14.87
N ALA A 214 -15.81 5.29 -15.70
CA ALA A 214 -15.55 6.68 -15.38
C ALA A 214 -16.32 7.19 -14.14
N PHE A 215 -17.39 6.53 -13.71
CA PHE A 215 -18.05 6.87 -12.44
C PHE A 215 -17.12 6.71 -11.24
N LEU A 216 -16.08 5.88 -11.32
CA LEU A 216 -15.06 5.76 -10.27
C LEU A 216 -14.30 7.07 -10.05
N LEU A 217 -14.23 7.96 -11.05
CA LEU A 217 -13.64 9.30 -10.94
C LEU A 217 -14.54 10.29 -10.18
N THR A 218 -15.79 9.92 -9.85
CA THR A 218 -16.67 10.82 -9.09
C THR A 218 -16.22 10.88 -7.63
N LYS A 219 -15.32 11.82 -7.35
CA LYS A 219 -14.97 12.19 -5.97
C LYS A 219 -16.23 12.73 -5.27
N THR A 220 -16.44 12.32 -4.02
CA THR A 220 -17.48 12.93 -3.18
C THR A 220 -17.24 14.44 -3.12
N GLN A 221 -18.28 15.23 -3.44
CA GLN A 221 -18.16 16.69 -3.54
C GLN A 221 -17.90 17.39 -2.19
N SER A 222 -18.10 16.67 -1.08
CA SER A 222 -17.80 17.19 0.25
C SER A 222 -16.29 17.06 0.51
N PRO A 223 -15.60 18.16 0.87
CA PRO A 223 -14.22 18.04 1.32
C PRO A 223 -14.18 17.06 2.49
N PRO A 224 -13.21 16.13 2.52
CA PRO A 224 -13.05 15.28 3.69
C PRO A 224 -12.84 16.17 4.93
N PRO A 225 -13.29 15.72 6.11
CA PRO A 225 -12.99 16.44 7.35
C PRO A 225 -11.47 16.61 7.48
N GLU A 226 -11.03 17.72 8.06
CA GLU A 226 -9.60 17.91 8.35
C GLU A 226 -9.14 16.81 9.32
N LEU A 227 -8.39 15.86 8.79
CA LEU A 227 -7.76 14.81 9.57
C LEU A 227 -6.36 15.26 9.98
N ARG A 228 -6.07 15.08 11.26
CA ARG A 228 -4.74 15.22 11.86
C ARG A 228 -4.10 13.84 11.93
N GLU A 229 -2.86 13.74 11.50
CA GLU A 229 -2.09 12.51 11.52
C GLU A 229 -1.09 12.58 12.67
N ARG A 230 -0.91 11.47 13.39
CA ARG A 230 0.04 11.39 14.50
C ARG A 230 0.70 10.02 14.53
N MET A 231 2.02 10.01 14.68
CA MET A 231 2.79 8.79 14.85
C MET A 231 2.87 8.44 16.34
N LEU A 232 2.33 7.29 16.73
CA LEU A 232 2.38 6.80 18.11
C LEU A 232 3.50 5.76 18.23
N HIS A 233 4.50 6.05 19.06
CA HIS A 233 5.59 5.13 19.33
C HIS A 233 5.24 4.20 20.50
N PHE A 234 5.37 2.89 20.29
CA PHE A 234 5.26 1.88 21.34
C PHE A 234 6.60 1.16 21.46
N SER A 235 7.26 1.29 22.63
CA SER A 235 8.53 0.63 22.87
C SER A 235 8.37 -0.89 22.92
N ALA A 236 9.44 -1.64 22.69
CA ALA A 236 9.42 -3.09 22.77
C ALA A 236 8.98 -3.58 24.16
N GLU A 237 9.45 -2.92 25.21
CA GLU A 237 9.09 -3.20 26.61
C GLU A 237 7.60 -2.97 26.85
N SER A 238 7.06 -1.87 26.32
CA SER A 238 5.64 -1.52 26.44
C SER A 238 4.75 -2.54 25.72
N LEU A 239 5.18 -3.01 24.55
CA LEU A 239 4.47 -4.03 23.78
C LEU A 239 4.50 -5.40 24.45
N ILE A 240 5.63 -5.79 25.05
CA ILE A 240 5.75 -7.02 25.85
C ILE A 240 4.82 -6.93 27.07
N ALA A 241 4.86 -5.84 27.81
CA ALA A 241 4.00 -5.63 28.98
C ALA A 241 2.51 -5.63 28.61
N LEU A 242 2.14 -5.01 27.48
CA LEU A 242 0.76 -5.02 26.99
C LEU A 242 0.29 -6.43 26.63
N LYS A 243 1.13 -7.21 25.93
CA LYS A 243 0.81 -8.61 25.59
C LYS A 243 0.66 -9.47 26.85
N GLU A 244 1.55 -9.34 27.82
CA GLU A 244 1.47 -10.10 29.07
C GLU A 244 0.24 -9.73 29.90
N ARG A 245 -0.13 -8.45 29.92
CA ARG A 245 -1.38 -8.01 30.55
C ARG A 245 -2.61 -8.64 29.88
N ALA A 246 -2.68 -8.59 28.55
CA ALA A 246 -3.77 -9.21 27.80
C ALA A 246 -3.86 -10.72 28.09
N ARG A 247 -2.71 -11.39 28.15
CA ARG A 247 -2.63 -12.81 28.52
C ARG A 247 -3.18 -13.09 29.92
N GLN A 248 -2.81 -12.28 30.91
CA GLN A 248 -3.29 -12.43 32.30
C GLN A 248 -4.80 -12.21 32.41
N GLU A 249 -5.35 -11.24 31.67
CA GLU A 249 -6.78 -10.95 31.62
C GLU A 249 -7.57 -12.15 31.04
N LEU A 250 -7.06 -12.78 29.97
CA LEU A 250 -7.65 -14.00 29.39
C LEU A 250 -7.61 -15.18 30.36
N VAL A 251 -6.50 -15.40 31.06
CA VAL A 251 -6.39 -16.46 32.09
C VAL A 251 -7.39 -16.21 33.22
N ALA A 252 -7.52 -14.97 33.70
CA ALA A 252 -8.49 -14.62 34.74
C ALA A 252 -9.95 -14.81 34.29
N ALA A 253 -10.22 -14.68 32.99
CA ALA A 253 -11.52 -14.97 32.39
C ALA A 253 -11.76 -16.47 32.10
N GLY A 254 -10.77 -17.34 32.36
CA GLY A 254 -10.85 -18.78 32.11
C GLY A 254 -10.56 -19.20 30.67
N ASP A 255 -10.03 -18.31 29.82
CA ASP A 255 -9.66 -18.60 28.43
C ASP A 255 -8.15 -18.89 28.29
N GLU A 256 -7.73 -20.07 28.73
CA GLU A 256 -6.33 -20.50 28.64
C GLU A 256 -5.85 -20.64 27.18
N ALA A 257 -6.74 -21.04 26.27
CA ALA A 257 -6.41 -21.20 24.86
C ALA A 257 -6.17 -19.84 24.19
N GLY A 258 -7.04 -18.86 24.45
CA GLY A 258 -6.85 -17.47 24.02
C GLY A 258 -5.59 -16.87 24.61
N ALA A 259 -5.32 -17.09 25.90
CA ALA A 259 -4.10 -16.64 26.55
C ALA A 259 -2.83 -17.21 25.90
N ALA A 260 -2.85 -18.48 25.47
CA ALA A 260 -1.73 -19.08 24.75
C ALA A 260 -1.58 -18.55 23.31
N ALA A 261 -2.68 -18.13 22.68
CA ALA A 261 -2.71 -17.70 21.27
C ALA A 261 -2.54 -16.18 21.08
N VAL A 262 -2.78 -15.36 22.11
CA VAL A 262 -2.78 -13.90 21.98
C VAL A 262 -1.44 -13.37 21.47
N THR A 263 -1.51 -12.51 20.46
CA THR A 263 -0.34 -11.88 19.84
C THR A 263 -0.21 -10.43 20.26
N THR A 264 1.00 -9.86 20.14
CA THR A 264 1.24 -8.42 20.33
C THR A 264 0.33 -7.57 19.43
N PHE A 265 0.11 -8.02 18.19
CA PHE A 265 -0.78 -7.34 17.25
C PHE A 265 -2.21 -7.27 17.76
N GLN A 266 -2.76 -8.37 18.27
CA GLN A 266 -4.11 -8.40 18.85
C GLN A 266 -4.21 -7.52 20.08
N ALA A 267 -3.26 -7.61 21.01
CA ALA A 267 -3.27 -6.80 22.23
C ALA A 267 -3.18 -5.29 21.93
N LEU A 268 -2.31 -4.89 21.00
CA LEU A 268 -2.19 -3.50 20.56
C LEU A 268 -3.43 -3.03 19.81
N SER A 269 -3.97 -3.85 18.91
CA SER A 269 -5.19 -3.56 18.17
C SER A 269 -6.39 -3.34 19.10
N SER A 270 -6.53 -4.19 20.13
CA SER A 270 -7.56 -4.06 21.16
C SER A 270 -7.41 -2.74 21.94
N LEU A 271 -6.18 -2.40 22.38
CA LEU A 271 -5.89 -1.12 23.02
C LEU A 271 -6.28 0.07 22.12
N LEU A 272 -5.85 0.09 20.86
CA LEU A 272 -6.13 1.17 19.93
C LEU A 272 -7.62 1.30 19.65
N TRP A 273 -8.33 0.20 19.43
CA TRP A 273 -9.78 0.21 19.22
C TRP A 273 -10.52 0.83 20.40
N ARG A 274 -10.17 0.45 21.63
CA ARG A 274 -10.73 1.05 22.86
C ARG A 274 -10.43 2.55 22.95
N CYS A 275 -9.20 2.96 22.65
CA CYS A 275 -8.79 4.37 22.64
C CYS A 275 -9.57 5.19 21.60
N VAL A 276 -9.71 4.67 20.37
CA VAL A 276 -10.48 5.32 19.30
C VAL A 276 -11.95 5.45 19.67
N ALA A 277 -12.57 4.40 20.22
CA ALA A 277 -13.96 4.44 20.67
C ALA A 277 -14.19 5.50 21.78
N ARG A 278 -13.24 5.64 22.72
CA ARG A 278 -13.27 6.71 23.74
C ARG A 278 -13.12 8.10 23.12
N ALA A 279 -12.15 8.27 22.21
CA ALA A 279 -11.88 9.55 21.57
C ALA A 279 -13.08 10.03 20.73
N GLN A 280 -13.77 9.11 20.06
CA GLN A 280 -14.98 9.38 19.30
C GLN A 280 -16.22 9.59 20.19
N ARG A 281 -16.13 9.32 21.50
CA ARG A 281 -17.24 9.42 22.47
C ARG A 281 -18.48 8.64 22.00
N LEU A 282 -18.25 7.41 21.54
CA LEU A 282 -19.33 6.54 21.08
C LEU A 282 -20.36 6.35 22.20
N ARG A 283 -21.65 6.33 21.81
CA ARG A 283 -22.73 6.03 22.76
C ARG A 283 -22.57 4.60 23.30
N PRO A 284 -22.92 4.32 24.57
CA PRO A 284 -22.71 3.01 25.19
C PRO A 284 -23.21 1.83 24.35
N GLU A 285 -24.38 1.97 23.72
CA GLU A 285 -25.05 0.95 22.91
C GLU A 285 -24.63 0.96 21.44
N GLN A 286 -23.81 1.95 21.03
CA GLN A 286 -23.38 2.05 19.64
C GLN A 286 -22.39 0.95 19.33
N GLU A 287 -22.75 0.11 18.37
CA GLU A 287 -21.88 -0.94 17.87
C GLU A 287 -20.65 -0.36 17.18
N THR A 288 -19.51 -0.99 17.44
CA THR A 288 -18.25 -0.72 16.78
C THR A 288 -17.60 -2.05 16.44
N ALA A 289 -16.71 -2.05 15.44
CA ALA A 289 -15.94 -3.21 15.04
C ALA A 289 -14.56 -2.76 14.57
N CYS A 290 -13.54 -3.59 14.80
CA CYS A 290 -12.20 -3.37 14.29
C CYS A 290 -11.97 -4.20 13.03
N ARG A 291 -11.53 -3.57 11.94
CA ARG A 291 -11.33 -4.22 10.64
C ARG A 291 -9.85 -4.25 10.28
N PHE A 292 -9.40 -5.35 9.68
CA PHE A 292 -8.02 -5.56 9.26
C PHE A 292 -7.97 -6.19 7.87
N ALA A 293 -6.96 -5.82 7.09
CA ALA A 293 -6.59 -6.59 5.91
C ALA A 293 -5.71 -7.78 6.32
N ILE A 294 -5.97 -8.95 5.76
CA ILE A 294 -5.14 -10.15 5.93
C ILE A 294 -4.56 -10.61 4.59
N ASP A 295 -3.34 -11.13 4.63
CA ASP A 295 -2.71 -11.81 3.49
C ASP A 295 -3.32 -13.21 3.31
N ASN A 296 -3.83 -13.47 2.11
CA ASN A 296 -4.46 -14.74 1.75
C ASN A 296 -3.50 -15.74 1.12
N ARG A 297 -2.25 -15.37 0.80
CA ARG A 297 -1.34 -16.25 0.05
C ARG A 297 -1.19 -17.63 0.69
N GLY A 298 -0.96 -17.67 2.00
CA GLY A 298 -0.85 -18.92 2.77
C GLY A 298 -2.19 -19.57 3.15
N ARG A 299 -3.32 -18.91 2.88
CA ARG A 299 -4.68 -19.34 3.28
C ARG A 299 -5.46 -20.00 2.13
N LEU A 300 -5.09 -19.71 0.89
CA LEU A 300 -5.69 -20.31 -0.29
C LEU A 300 -5.29 -21.79 -0.43
N ARG A 301 -6.11 -22.57 -1.14
CA ARG A 301 -5.85 -23.98 -1.45
C ARG A 301 -5.94 -24.19 -2.97
N PRO A 302 -4.82 -24.44 -3.67
CA PRO A 302 -3.44 -24.45 -3.15
C PRO A 302 -2.97 -23.05 -2.70
N PRO A 303 -1.96 -22.96 -1.81
CA PRO A 303 -1.38 -21.68 -1.43
C PRO A 303 -0.82 -20.93 -2.64
N LEU A 304 -0.97 -19.61 -2.65
CA LEU A 304 -0.29 -18.79 -3.66
C LEU A 304 1.20 -18.76 -3.41
N SER A 305 1.97 -18.64 -4.50
CA SER A 305 3.38 -18.37 -4.39
C SER A 305 3.59 -17.09 -3.58
N THR A 306 4.55 -17.13 -2.68
CA THR A 306 4.96 -15.94 -1.95
C THR A 306 5.41 -14.83 -2.92
N GLY A 307 5.97 -15.17 -4.09
CA GLY A 307 6.34 -14.21 -5.14
C GLY A 307 5.18 -13.69 -6.01
N TYR A 308 3.93 -14.00 -5.67
CA TYR A 308 2.75 -13.47 -6.37
C TYR A 308 2.71 -11.94 -6.30
N PHE A 309 2.76 -11.30 -7.47
CA PHE A 309 2.76 -9.85 -7.63
C PHE A 309 1.39 -9.37 -8.08
N GLY A 310 0.48 -9.25 -7.11
CA GLY A 310 -0.90 -8.77 -7.26
C GLY A 310 -1.52 -8.58 -5.90
N ASN A 311 -2.80 -8.20 -5.84
CA ASN A 311 -3.50 -8.18 -4.57
C ASN A 311 -3.93 -9.60 -4.18
N SER A 312 -3.62 -10.00 -2.95
CA SER A 312 -4.15 -11.20 -2.30
C SER A 312 -4.54 -10.88 -0.87
N VAL A 313 -5.36 -9.85 -0.71
CA VAL A 313 -5.81 -9.35 0.58
C VAL A 313 -7.31 -9.49 0.74
N TYR A 314 -7.76 -9.74 1.97
CA TYR A 314 -9.18 -9.71 2.31
C TYR A 314 -9.39 -8.93 3.59
N ALA A 315 -10.47 -8.15 3.65
CA ALA A 315 -10.85 -7.42 4.84
C ALA A 315 -11.62 -8.35 5.79
N ILE A 316 -11.09 -8.55 6.99
CA ILE A 316 -11.79 -9.21 8.09
C ILE A 316 -12.22 -8.18 9.12
N SER A 317 -13.27 -8.51 9.87
CA SER A 317 -13.76 -7.69 10.98
C SER A 317 -13.80 -8.55 12.23
N ALA A 318 -13.41 -7.96 13.36
CA ALA A 318 -13.86 -8.46 14.66
C ALA A 318 -15.40 -8.41 14.72
N GLU A 319 -15.96 -9.25 15.58
CA GLU A 319 -17.39 -9.19 15.91
C GLU A 319 -17.75 -7.79 16.39
N ALA A 320 -18.91 -7.29 15.95
CA ALA A 320 -19.41 -6.01 16.38
C ALA A 320 -19.79 -6.09 17.87
N VAL A 321 -19.38 -5.09 18.64
CA VAL A 321 -19.67 -5.00 20.08
C VAL A 321 -20.13 -3.60 20.44
N GLY A 322 -21.00 -3.48 21.43
CA GLY A 322 -21.38 -2.19 22.00
C GLY A 322 -20.17 -1.47 22.59
N ALA A 323 -20.10 -0.14 22.44
CA ALA A 323 -18.98 0.64 22.94
C ALA A 323 -18.74 0.42 24.44
N ALA A 324 -19.80 0.30 25.26
CA ALA A 324 -19.67 0.02 26.69
C ALA A 324 -19.01 -1.34 26.97
N ASP A 325 -19.39 -2.38 26.23
CA ASP A 325 -18.82 -3.72 26.35
C ASP A 325 -17.35 -3.73 25.93
N LEU A 326 -17.02 -3.02 24.85
CA LEU A 326 -15.62 -2.83 24.44
C LEU A 326 -14.81 -2.14 25.54
N GLN A 327 -15.39 -1.19 26.27
CA GLN A 327 -14.69 -0.50 27.35
C GLN A 327 -14.52 -1.34 28.61
N SER A 328 -15.50 -2.20 28.93
CA SER A 328 -15.47 -3.09 30.10
C SER A 328 -14.52 -4.27 29.92
N ARG A 329 -14.27 -4.70 28.67
CA ARG A 329 -13.28 -5.74 28.34
C ARG A 329 -11.84 -5.26 28.55
N GLY A 330 -10.96 -6.23 28.80
CA GLY A 330 -9.51 -6.04 28.87
C GLY A 330 -8.88 -5.78 27.50
N HIS A 331 -7.57 -5.94 27.43
CA HIS A 331 -6.78 -6.01 26.19
C HIS A 331 -6.69 -7.43 25.62
N GLY A 332 -6.94 -8.42 26.48
CA GLY A 332 -7.10 -9.84 26.13
C GLY A 332 -8.49 -10.18 25.66
#